data_AF-A0A8I0P554-F1
#
_entry.id   AF-A0A8I0P554-F1
#
_cell.length_a   1.000
_cell.length_b   1.000
_cell.length_c   1.000
_cell.angle_alpha   90.00
_cell.angle_beta   90.00
_cell.angle_gamma   90.00
#
_symmetry.space_group_name_H-M   'P 1'
#
loop_
_entity.id
_entity.type
_entity.pdbx_description
1 polymer ?
#
loop_
_entity_poly.entity_id
_entity_poly.type
_entity_poly.pdbx_seq_one_letter_code
_entity_poly.pdbx_strand_id
1 'polypeptide(L)'
;MTAHPIDENAGHWWLTCGKWRRLHAIAGPAITPEQLRTAIDEGQLVPARAACRLRRGWELPGLFSRLGRRRCTPCCQALSIPTGYGTPVNEASLKEDQAA
;
A
#
# COMPACT_ATOMS: atom_id res chain seq x y z
N MET A 1 -3.16 11.85 -2.72
CA MET A 1 -2.10 10.81 -2.80
C MET A 1 -1.88 10.16 -1.44
N THR A 2 -2.19 8.88 -1.26
CA THR A 2 -2.14 8.23 0.07
C THR A 2 -2.00 6.71 0.00
N ALA A 3 -1.41 6.12 1.05
CA ALA A 3 -1.34 4.66 1.25
C ALA A 3 -2.32 4.15 2.32
N HIS A 4 -3.23 5.02 2.79
CA HIS A 4 -4.24 4.72 3.79
C HIS A 4 -5.36 3.83 3.24
N PRO A 5 -6.11 3.14 4.11
CA PRO A 5 -7.18 2.21 3.74
C PRO A 5 -8.47 2.99 3.47
N ILE A 6 -8.46 3.79 2.39
CA ILE A 6 -9.62 4.49 1.85
C ILE A 6 -10.26 3.67 0.73
N ASP A 7 -11.49 4.02 0.33
CA ASP A 7 -12.26 3.29 -0.67
C ASP A 7 -11.52 3.20 -2.01
N GLU A 8 -10.86 4.27 -2.42
CA GLU A 8 -10.06 4.34 -3.65
C GLU A 8 -8.85 3.41 -3.62
N ASN A 9 -8.39 3.01 -2.43
CA ASN A 9 -7.36 2.00 -2.21
C ASN A 9 -7.95 0.60 -1.94
N ALA A 10 -9.24 0.41 -2.22
CA ALA A 10 -10.04 -0.77 -1.91
C ALA A 10 -10.11 -1.09 -0.41
N GLY A 11 -10.05 -0.09 0.47
CA GLY A 11 -10.05 -0.28 1.93
C GLY A 11 -8.77 -0.94 2.47
N HIS A 12 -7.66 -0.86 1.73
CA HIS A 12 -6.39 -1.48 2.10
C HIS A 12 -5.26 -0.47 2.31
N TRP A 13 -4.41 -0.75 3.29
CA TRP A 13 -3.09 -0.16 3.38
C TRP A 13 -2.20 -0.68 2.25
N TRP A 14 -1.46 0.21 1.59
CA TRP A 14 -0.49 -0.18 0.56
C TRP A 14 0.94 0.03 1.06
N LEU A 15 1.48 -1.02 1.67
CA LEU A 15 2.76 -1.00 2.40
C LEU A 15 3.88 -1.73 1.65
N THR A 16 5.11 -1.52 2.08
CA THR A 16 6.30 -2.24 1.59
C THR A 16 6.84 -3.19 2.66
N CYS A 17 7.65 -4.16 2.23
CA CYS A 17 8.43 -5.01 3.13
C CYS A 17 9.84 -5.25 2.57
N GLY A 18 10.83 -5.39 3.46
CA GLY A 18 12.18 -5.82 3.11
C GLY A 18 12.91 -4.82 2.19
N LYS A 19 13.37 -5.27 1.01
CA LYS A 19 14.05 -4.40 0.01
C LYS A 19 13.07 -3.46 -0.75
N TRP A 20 11.92 -3.15 -0.17
CA TRP A 20 10.94 -2.20 -0.68
C TRP A 20 10.36 -2.51 -2.07
N ARG A 21 10.52 -3.72 -2.63
CA ARG A 21 10.39 -3.93 -4.09
C ARG A 21 9.00 -3.69 -4.68
N ARG A 22 7.92 -3.91 -3.92
CA ARG A 22 6.54 -3.82 -4.40
C ARG A 22 5.62 -3.30 -3.30
N LEU A 23 4.52 -2.67 -3.70
CA LEU A 23 3.44 -2.30 -2.79
C LEU A 23 2.51 -3.51 -2.60
N HIS A 24 2.21 -3.83 -1.35
CA HIS A 24 1.30 -4.91 -0.98
C HIS A 24 0.09 -4.35 -0.26
N ALA A 25 -1.08 -4.88 -0.61
CA ALA A 25 -2.33 -4.52 0.04
C ALA A 25 -2.50 -5.31 1.34
N ILE A 26 -2.77 -4.61 2.45
CA ILE A 26 -3.10 -5.18 3.76
C ILE A 26 -4.44 -4.61 4.19
N ALA A 27 -5.36 -5.46 4.63
CA ALA A 27 -6.71 -5.02 4.98
C ALA A 27 -6.67 -3.90 6.03
N GLY A 28 -7.48 -2.86 5.85
CA GLY A 28 -7.55 -1.71 6.77
C GLY A 28 -7.63 -2.10 8.25
N PRO A 29 -8.54 -3.00 8.65
CA PRO A 29 -8.66 -3.44 10.05
C PRO A 29 -7.47 -4.25 10.59
N ALA A 30 -6.57 -4.72 9.73
CA ALA A 30 -5.41 -5.52 10.16
C ALA A 30 -4.27 -4.67 10.73
N ILE A 31 -4.28 -3.35 10.49
CA ILE A 31 -3.29 -2.40 11.03
C ILE A 31 -4.03 -1.10 11.38
N THR A 32 -3.91 -0.63 12.61
CA THR A 32 -4.44 0.69 12.97
C THR A 32 -3.48 1.83 12.58
N PRO A 33 -3.98 3.06 12.34
CA PRO A 33 -3.11 4.22 12.12
C PRO A 33 -2.09 4.43 13.25
N GLU A 34 -2.50 4.20 14.51
CA GLU A 34 -1.65 4.35 15.69
C GLU A 34 -0.53 3.31 15.70
N GLN A 35 -0.83 2.04 15.39
CA GLN A 35 0.19 1.00 15.27
C GLN A 35 1.24 1.35 14.22
N LEU A 36 0.79 1.85 13.06
CA LEU A 36 1.71 2.25 11.99
C LEU A 36 2.56 3.46 12.40
N ARG A 37 1.96 4.42 13.11
CA ARG A 37 2.67 5.61 13.63
C ARG A 37 3.73 5.23 14.66
N THR A 38 3.36 4.44 15.68
CA THR A 38 4.31 3.94 16.68
C THR A 38 5.46 3.18 16.04
N ALA A 39 5.17 2.31 15.06
CA ALA A 39 6.22 1.55 14.37
C ALA A 39 7.18 2.48 13.59
N ILE A 40 6.69 3.57 12.99
CA ILE A 40 7.54 4.57 12.34
C ILE A 40 8.43 5.28 13.38
N ASP A 41 7.82 5.74 14.48
CA ASP A 41 8.54 6.50 15.52
C ASP A 41 9.61 5.63 16.21
N GLU A 42 9.36 4.33 16.37
CA GLU A 42 10.29 3.36 17.00
C GLU A 42 11.22 2.65 16.01
N GLY A 43 11.13 2.94 14.70
CA GLY A 43 11.91 2.26 13.67
C GLY A 43 11.63 0.75 13.56
N GLN A 44 10.40 0.33 13.88
CA GLN A 44 9.94 -1.06 13.85
C GLN A 44 9.09 -1.36 12.62
N LEU A 45 8.88 -2.65 12.35
CA LEU A 45 7.99 -3.13 11.30
C LEU A 45 6.68 -3.63 11.91
N VAL A 46 5.55 -3.33 11.27
CA VAL A 46 4.24 -3.83 11.72
C VAL A 46 4.02 -5.25 11.20
N PRO A 47 3.84 -6.27 12.05
CA PRO A 47 3.56 -7.63 11.59
C PRO A 47 2.12 -7.73 11.07
N ALA A 48 1.95 -8.11 9.80
CA ALA A 48 0.62 -8.34 9.23
C ALA A 48 0.65 -9.35 8.08
N ARG A 49 -0.54 -9.68 7.56
CA ARG A 49 -0.71 -10.51 6.36
C ARG A 49 -1.26 -9.67 5.21
N ALA A 50 -0.59 -9.69 4.06
CA ALA A 50 -1.08 -9.06 2.85
C ALA A 50 -2.16 -9.90 2.15
N ALA A 51 -2.92 -9.28 1.25
CA ALA A 51 -3.93 -9.93 0.40
C ALA A 51 -3.34 -11.07 -0.44
N CYS A 52 -2.07 -10.98 -0.85
CA CYS A 52 -1.34 -12.07 -1.51
C CYS A 52 -0.94 -13.22 -0.57
N ARG A 53 -1.42 -13.22 0.67
CA ARG A 53 -1.16 -14.19 1.75
C ARG A 53 0.24 -14.13 2.38
N LEU A 54 1.14 -13.28 1.89
CA LEU A 54 2.47 -13.08 2.46
C LEU A 54 2.39 -12.54 3.89
N ARG A 55 3.13 -13.16 4.82
CA ARG A 55 3.27 -12.74 6.23
C ARG A 55 4.68 -12.19 6.46
N ARG A 56 4.80 -10.90 6.76
CA ARG A 56 6.06 -10.17 6.99
C ARG A 56 5.82 -9.00 7.94
N GLY A 57 6.91 -8.34 8.34
CA GLY A 57 6.86 -6.97 8.86
C GLY A 57 6.71 -5.98 7.72
N TRP A 58 5.88 -4.97 7.92
CA TRP A 58 5.51 -3.96 6.94
C TRP A 58 5.88 -2.56 7.40
N GLU A 59 6.23 -1.71 6.45
CA GLU A 59 6.60 -0.32 6.68
C GLU A 59 5.84 0.61 5.73
N LEU A 60 5.60 1.84 6.18
CA LEU A 60 4.98 2.86 5.36
C LEU A 60 5.96 3.32 4.27
N PRO A 61 5.58 3.26 2.98
CA PRO A 61 6.45 3.72 1.92
C PRO A 61 6.70 5.23 2.00
N GLY A 62 7.95 5.65 1.78
CA GLY A 62 8.29 7.06 1.58
C GLY A 62 7.52 7.67 0.39
N LEU A 63 7.46 9.00 0.30
CA LEU A 63 6.60 9.71 -0.67
C LEU A 63 6.85 9.26 -2.12
N PHE A 64 8.11 9.23 -2.57
CA PHE A 64 8.48 8.77 -3.91
C PHE A 64 8.19 7.28 -4.16
N SER A 65 8.25 6.47 -3.11
CA SER A 65 7.93 5.04 -3.18
C SER A 65 6.44 4.80 -3.42
N ARG A 66 5.57 5.73 -3.01
CA ARG A 66 4.12 5.68 -3.24
C ARG A 66 3.71 6.00 -4.68
N LEU A 67 4.60 6.61 -5.46
CA LEU A 67 4.36 7.00 -6.86
C LEU A 67 4.96 6.01 -7.85
N GLY A 68 6.21 5.62 -7.62
CA GLY A 68 6.98 4.88 -8.63
C GLY A 68 7.02 3.36 -8.44
N ARG A 69 6.49 2.81 -7.34
CA ARG A 69 6.62 1.37 -7.07
C ARG A 69 5.48 0.58 -7.68
N ARG A 70 5.82 -0.57 -8.27
CA ARG A 70 4.84 -1.51 -8.83
C ARG A 70 4.00 -2.13 -7.71
N ARG A 71 2.68 -2.21 -7.92
CA ARG A 71 1.79 -3.01 -7.08
C ARG A 71 2.10 -4.50 -7.23
N CYS A 72 1.98 -5.23 -6.14
CA CYS A 72 2.10 -6.69 -6.15
C CYS A 72 0.96 -7.29 -6.97
N THR A 73 1.28 -7.94 -8.11
CA THR A 73 0.27 -8.56 -8.99
C THR A 73 -0.66 -9.53 -8.27
N PRO A 74 -0.17 -10.45 -7.40
CA PRO A 74 -1.06 -11.28 -6.58
C PRO A 74 -2.01 -10.50 -5.66
N CYS A 75 -1.59 -9.35 -5.10
CA CYS A 75 -2.50 -8.50 -4.33
C CYS A 75 -3.57 -7.88 -5.24
N CYS A 76 -3.18 -7.39 -6.42
CA CYS A 76 -4.13 -6.84 -7.39
C CYS A 76 -5.18 -7.87 -7.82
N GLN A 77 -4.75 -9.11 -8.11
CA GLN A 77 -5.65 -10.21 -8.45
C GLN A 77 -6.59 -10.58 -7.29
N ALA A 78 -6.08 -10.65 -6.06
CA ALA A 78 -6.89 -10.97 -4.88
C ALA A 78 -7.97 -9.90 -4.59
N LEU A 79 -7.72 -8.66 -5.01
CA LEU A 79 -8.63 -7.53 -4.83
C LEU A 79 -9.44 -7.20 -6.09
N SER A 80 -9.29 -7.97 -7.17
CA SER A 80 -9.92 -7.71 -8.47
C SER A 80 -9.68 -6.31 -9.03
N ILE A 81 -8.48 -5.74 -8.80
CA ILE A 81 -8.07 -4.44 -9.33
C ILE A 81 -6.97 -4.58 -10.39
N PRO A 82 -6.82 -3.60 -11.30
CA PRO A 82 -5.72 -3.60 -12.27
C PRO A 82 -4.35 -3.60 -11.60
N THR A 83 -3.36 -4.23 -12.24
CA THR A 83 -1.95 -4.01 -11.87
C THR A 83 -1.51 -2.62 -12.29
N GLY A 84 -0.57 -2.03 -11.56
CA GLY A 84 -0.15 -0.67 -11.82
C GLY A 84 1.04 -0.20 -11.01
N TYR A 85 1.32 1.09 -11.10
CA TYR A 85 2.31 1.78 -10.28
C TYR A 85 1.63 2.64 -9.22
N GLY A 86 2.32 2.80 -8.10
CA GLY A 86 1.80 3.50 -6.94
C GLY A 86 0.58 2.85 -6.31
N THR A 87 -0.01 3.51 -5.33
CA THR A 87 -1.27 3.08 -4.73
C THR A 87 -2.42 3.31 -5.72
N PRO A 88 -3.52 2.52 -5.67
CA PRO A 88 -4.62 2.66 -6.62
C PRO A 88 -5.18 4.08 -6.73
N VAL A 89 -5.32 4.81 -5.61
CA VAL A 89 -5.77 6.21 -5.62
C VAL A 89 -4.85 7.14 -6.42
N ASN A 90 -3.55 6.84 -6.51
CA ASN A 90 -2.60 7.68 -7.24
C ASN A 90 -2.76 7.52 -8.75
N GLU A 91 -3.17 6.35 -9.24
CA GLU A 91 -3.46 6.15 -10.66
C GLU A 91 -4.76 6.83 -11.09
N ALA A 92 -5.77 6.90 -10.22
CA ALA A 92 -6.99 7.65 -10.48
C ALA A 92 -6.68 9.16 -10.60
N SER A 93 -5.96 9.73 -9.63
CA SER A 93 -5.56 11.15 -9.68
C SER A 93 -4.67 11.48 -10.88
N LEU A 94 -3.74 10.59 -11.26
CA LEU A 94 -2.90 10.79 -12.44
C LEU A 94 -3.67 10.78 -13.77
N LYS A 95 -4.83 10.10 -13.83
CA LYS A 95 -5.71 10.14 -15.01
C LYS A 95 -6.51 11.43 -15.10
N GLU A 96 -6.93 12.01 -13.97
CA GLU A 96 -7.62 13.29 -13.93
C GLU A 96 -6.69 14.44 -14.34
N ASP A 97 -5.44 14.45 -13.87
CA ASP A 97 -4.46 15.49 -14.22
C ASP A 97 -3.98 15.44 -15.69
N GLN A 98 -4.12 14.30 -16.38
CA GLN A 98 -3.80 14.17 -17.82
C GLN A 98 -4.99 14.53 -18.73
N ALA A 99 -6.18 14.73 -18.17
CA ALA A 99 -7.39 15.08 -18.89
C ALA A 99 -7.75 16.58 -18.79
N ALA A 100 -6.91 17.39 -18.15
CA ALA A 100 -7.07 18.84 -17.95
C ALA A 100 -6.13 19.65 -18.86
#